data_AF-A0A0C9Y9W4-F1
#
_entry.id   AF-A0A0C9Y9W4-F1
#
_cell.length_a   1.000
_cell.length_b   1.000
_cell.length_c   1.000
_cell.angle_alpha   90.00
_cell.angle_beta   90.00
_cell.angle_gamma   90.00
#
_symmetry.space_group_name_H-M   'P 1'
#
loop_
_entity.id
_entity.type
_entity.pdbx_description
1 polymer ?
#
loop_
_entity_poly.entity_id
_entity_poly.type
_entity_poly.pdbx_seq_one_letter_code
_entity_poly.pdbx_strand_id
1 'polypeptide(L)'
;QKLTEHEGRPCTKDYDDVTQEFVTATVAEYRARLCTHSPMPDHSQETSLLAASWAKAYQLTGVNLARTPDLSKLITSRGSQVRGELKMKLRPLIEVMFGFHSSQSKSAIKKNRSLAEVLKEGTNFAFKHMAPMEEDRHGFLKAPLIQKIINTMWFANKHDEGIMFPEHFKPFPYPTLALVLTAVSLCLD
;
A
#
# COMPACT_ATOMS: atom_id res chain seq x y z
N GLN A 1 -5.48 27.79 -6.64
CA GLN A 1 -6.09 28.79 -5.74
C GLN A 1 -7.10 28.10 -4.84
N LYS A 2 -7.08 28.43 -3.55
CA LYS A 2 -8.05 27.93 -2.56
C LYS A 2 -9.36 28.69 -2.76
N LEU A 3 -10.46 27.97 -2.94
CA LEU A 3 -11.80 28.49 -3.18
C LEU A 3 -12.58 28.73 -1.89
N THR A 4 -12.30 27.93 -0.85
CA THR A 4 -12.99 28.00 0.45
C THR A 4 -12.01 27.95 1.62
N GLU A 5 -12.07 28.95 2.50
CA GLU A 5 -11.39 28.93 3.78
C GLU A 5 -12.34 28.39 4.86
N HIS A 6 -11.93 27.33 5.55
CA HIS A 6 -12.63 26.84 6.74
C HIS A 6 -11.61 26.26 7.73
N GLU A 7 -11.93 26.31 9.02
CA GLU A 7 -11.04 25.84 10.12
C GLU A 7 -10.88 24.31 10.20
N GLY A 8 -11.42 23.58 9.21
CA GLY A 8 -11.37 22.13 9.13
C GLY A 8 -10.07 21.59 8.52
N ARG A 9 -9.98 20.25 8.47
CA ARG A 9 -8.86 19.57 7.80
C ARG A 9 -8.87 19.93 6.31
N PRO A 10 -7.73 20.36 5.71
CA PRO A 10 -7.65 20.68 4.30
C PRO A 10 -8.19 19.54 3.42
N CYS A 11 -9.07 19.88 2.48
CA CYS A 11 -9.68 18.95 1.54
C CYS A 11 -9.32 19.35 0.10
N THR A 12 -9.18 18.36 -0.79
CA THR A 12 -8.93 18.62 -2.22
C THR A 12 -10.02 19.48 -2.85
N LYS A 13 -11.28 19.34 -2.39
CA LYS A 13 -12.44 20.11 -2.87
C LYS A 13 -12.37 21.60 -2.55
N ASP A 14 -11.46 22.02 -1.67
CA ASP A 14 -11.28 23.44 -1.31
C ASP A 14 -10.48 24.22 -2.37
N TYR A 15 -10.10 23.60 -3.49
CA TYR A 15 -9.22 24.19 -4.49
C TYR A 15 -9.84 24.15 -5.90
N ASP A 16 -9.38 25.02 -6.80
CA ASP A 16 -9.78 24.96 -8.22
C ASP A 16 -9.35 23.67 -8.92
N ASP A 17 -10.01 23.36 -10.04
CA ASP A 17 -9.82 22.14 -10.81
C ASP A 17 -8.35 21.90 -11.22
N VAL A 18 -7.63 22.96 -11.57
CA VAL A 18 -6.20 22.89 -11.94
C VAL A 18 -5.36 22.41 -10.75
N THR A 19 -5.62 22.96 -9.57
CA THR A 19 -4.96 22.57 -8.33
C THR A 19 -5.36 21.14 -7.93
N GLN A 20 -6.62 20.76 -8.11
CA GLN A 20 -7.09 19.41 -7.81
C GLN A 20 -6.42 18.36 -8.71
N GLU A 21 -6.29 18.64 -10.02
CA GLU A 21 -5.59 17.79 -10.98
C GLU A 21 -4.12 17.63 -10.61
N PHE A 22 -3.43 18.74 -10.32
CA PHE A 22 -2.03 18.73 -9.88
C PHE A 22 -1.84 17.89 -8.60
N VAL A 23 -2.68 18.11 -7.59
CA VAL A 23 -2.64 17.35 -6.33
C VAL A 23 -2.91 15.88 -6.59
N THR A 24 -3.83 15.54 -7.48
CA THR A 24 -4.17 14.15 -7.83
C THR A 24 -2.98 13.44 -8.46
N ALA A 25 -2.32 14.08 -9.44
CA ALA A 25 -1.10 13.56 -10.05
C ALA A 25 0.02 13.40 -9.02
N THR A 26 0.21 14.39 -8.15
CA THR A 26 1.23 14.36 -7.09
C THR A 26 0.96 13.23 -6.08
N VAL A 27 -0.30 13.02 -5.68
CA VAL A 27 -0.69 11.94 -4.77
C VAL A 27 -0.41 10.58 -5.40
N ALA A 28 -0.77 10.38 -6.67
CA ALA A 28 -0.56 9.10 -7.34
C ALA A 28 0.94 8.75 -7.42
N GLU A 29 1.78 9.71 -7.81
CA GLU A 29 3.24 9.55 -7.84
C GLU A 29 3.82 9.35 -6.43
N TYR A 30 3.34 10.11 -5.44
CA TYR A 30 3.78 9.98 -4.05
C TYR A 30 3.48 8.58 -3.49
N ARG A 31 2.26 8.08 -3.72
CA ARG A 31 1.85 6.72 -3.33
C ARG A 31 2.74 5.67 -4.00
N ALA A 32 3.02 5.81 -5.29
CA ALA A 32 3.90 4.92 -6.03
C ALA A 32 5.31 4.90 -5.41
N ARG A 33 5.94 6.06 -5.24
CA ARG A 33 7.29 6.16 -4.64
C ARG A 33 7.34 5.63 -3.21
N LEU A 34 6.33 5.96 -2.41
CA LEU A 34 6.22 5.48 -1.03
C LEU A 34 6.22 3.95 -0.99
N CYS A 35 5.38 3.28 -1.78
CA CYS A 35 5.33 1.81 -1.81
C CYS A 35 6.65 1.18 -2.24
N THR A 36 7.34 1.81 -3.18
CA THR A 36 8.46 1.21 -3.92
C THR A 36 9.83 1.53 -3.33
N HIS A 37 9.94 2.62 -2.56
CA HIS A 37 11.20 3.08 -1.97
C HIS A 37 11.20 3.05 -0.44
N SER A 38 10.18 3.62 0.21
CA SER A 38 10.09 3.66 1.68
C SER A 38 8.65 3.55 2.18
N PRO A 39 8.10 2.32 2.33
CA PRO A 39 6.72 2.11 2.75
C PRO A 39 6.39 2.64 4.16
N MET A 40 7.42 2.76 5.00
CA MET A 40 7.37 3.25 6.37
C MET A 40 8.41 4.37 6.52
N PRO A 41 8.16 5.56 5.94
CA PRO A 41 9.15 6.60 5.89
C PRO A 41 9.31 7.28 7.25
N ASP A 42 10.54 7.72 7.53
CA ASP A 42 10.76 8.78 8.52
C ASP A 42 10.41 10.18 7.93
N HIS A 43 10.52 11.22 8.74
CA HIS A 43 10.16 12.57 8.32
C HIS A 43 11.03 13.13 7.17
N SER A 44 12.32 12.77 7.14
CA SER A 44 13.26 13.19 6.09
C SER A 44 12.92 12.50 4.77
N GLN A 45 12.64 11.19 4.83
CA GLN A 45 12.23 10.39 3.70
C GLN A 45 10.89 10.88 3.13
N GLU A 46 9.90 11.17 3.99
CA GLU A 46 8.61 11.74 3.57
C GLU A 46 8.78 13.06 2.82
N THR A 47 9.63 13.96 3.35
CA THR A 47 9.95 15.25 2.71
C THR A 47 10.58 15.07 1.33
N SER A 48 11.52 14.11 1.21
CA SER A 48 12.22 13.80 -0.03
C SER A 48 11.28 13.19 -1.07
N LEU A 49 10.44 12.24 -0.66
CA LEU A 49 9.43 11.62 -1.51
C LEU A 49 8.42 12.64 -2.02
N LEU A 50 7.93 13.54 -1.15
CA LEU A 50 7.02 14.61 -1.52
C LEU A 50 7.67 15.54 -2.56
N ALA A 51 8.92 15.96 -2.34
CA ALA A 51 9.63 16.84 -3.27
C ALA A 51 9.78 16.20 -4.66
N ALA A 52 10.20 14.94 -4.73
CA ALA A 52 10.32 14.21 -5.99
C ALA A 52 8.96 14.05 -6.70
N SER A 53 7.91 13.77 -5.94
CA SER A 53 6.56 13.60 -6.48
C SER A 53 5.99 14.90 -7.03
N TRP A 54 6.24 16.01 -6.32
CA TRP A 54 5.84 17.35 -6.76
C TRP A 54 6.53 17.75 -8.06
N ALA A 55 7.84 17.48 -8.17
CA ALA A 55 8.61 17.75 -9.38
C ALA A 55 8.09 16.94 -10.58
N LYS A 56 7.74 15.67 -10.38
CA LYS A 56 7.13 14.84 -11.42
C LYS A 56 5.74 15.34 -11.81
N ALA A 57 4.90 15.75 -10.85
CA ALA A 57 3.58 16.30 -11.14
C ALA A 57 3.68 17.61 -11.96
N TYR A 58 4.66 18.46 -11.66
CA TYR A 58 4.99 19.62 -12.48
C TYR A 58 5.35 19.23 -13.92
N GLN A 59 6.18 18.21 -14.10
CA GLN A 59 6.53 17.70 -15.44
C GLN A 59 5.32 17.15 -16.21
N LEU A 60 4.38 16.50 -15.53
CA LEU A 60 3.21 15.88 -16.15
C LEU A 60 2.11 16.89 -16.51
N THR A 61 1.90 17.89 -15.67
CA THR A 61 0.78 18.84 -15.80
C THR A 61 1.18 20.19 -16.38
N GLY A 62 2.47 20.54 -16.33
CA GLY A 62 2.98 21.88 -16.66
C GLY A 62 2.59 22.96 -15.65
N VAL A 63 1.85 22.62 -14.58
CA VAL A 63 1.31 23.59 -13.61
C VAL A 63 2.36 23.92 -12.56
N ASN A 64 2.84 25.17 -12.57
CA ASN A 64 3.76 25.66 -11.54
C ASN A 64 2.99 26.09 -10.28
N LEU A 65 2.70 25.13 -9.41
CA LEU A 65 2.02 25.38 -8.14
C LEU A 65 3.04 25.59 -7.00
N ALA A 66 2.83 26.66 -6.22
CA ALA A 66 3.60 26.87 -5.00
C ALA A 66 3.28 25.78 -3.97
N ARG A 67 4.33 25.16 -3.40
CA ARG A 67 4.18 24.13 -2.37
C ARG A 67 3.87 24.77 -1.02
N THR A 68 2.63 24.64 -0.57
CA THR A 68 2.18 25.12 0.76
C THR A 68 2.20 23.99 1.81
N PRO A 69 2.24 24.33 3.11
CA PRO A 69 2.11 23.34 4.18
C PRO A 69 0.81 22.53 4.11
N ASP A 70 -0.31 23.17 3.77
CA ASP A 70 -1.63 22.52 3.63
C ASP A 70 -1.62 21.45 2.54
N LEU A 71 -1.09 21.77 1.36
CA LEU A 71 -1.00 20.84 0.23
C LEU A 71 -0.02 19.71 0.53
N SER A 72 1.10 20.02 1.17
CA SER A 72 2.08 19.03 1.62
C SER A 72 1.41 18.01 2.56
N LYS A 73 0.69 18.50 3.58
CA LYS A 73 -0.05 17.66 4.53
C LYS A 73 -1.17 16.85 3.87
N LEU A 74 -1.87 17.45 2.90
CA LEU A 74 -2.90 16.77 2.12
C LEU A 74 -2.33 15.56 1.37
N ILE A 75 -1.16 15.71 0.74
CA ILE A 75 -0.49 14.65 -0.02
C ILE A 75 0.12 13.59 0.91
N THR A 76 0.90 13.99 1.91
CA THR A 76 1.61 13.02 2.77
C THR A 76 0.66 12.19 3.60
N SER A 77 -0.50 12.74 3.98
CA SER A 77 -1.55 11.99 4.68
C SER A 77 -2.13 10.81 3.87
N ARG A 78 -1.85 10.73 2.56
CA ARG A 78 -2.21 9.58 1.71
C ARG A 78 -1.32 8.36 1.94
N GLY A 79 -0.16 8.52 2.56
CA GLY A 79 0.73 7.39 2.85
C GLY A 79 0.14 6.38 3.83
N SER A 80 -0.52 6.85 4.89
CA SER A 80 -1.23 5.96 5.82
C SER A 80 -2.45 5.28 5.15
N GLN A 81 -3.10 5.97 4.22
CA GLN A 81 -4.25 5.42 3.47
C GLN A 81 -3.86 4.22 2.62
N VAL A 82 -2.72 4.28 1.91
CA VAL A 82 -2.21 3.17 1.09
C VAL A 82 -2.02 1.89 1.92
N ARG A 83 -1.42 2.01 3.10
CA ARG A 83 -1.21 0.85 3.98
C ARG A 83 -2.53 0.29 4.50
N GLY A 84 -3.47 1.16 4.85
CA GLY A 84 -4.83 0.76 5.22
C GLY A 84 -5.57 0.06 4.07
N GLU A 85 -5.45 0.57 2.85
CA GLU A 85 -6.01 0.00 1.63
C GLU A 85 -5.47 -1.42 1.36
N LEU A 86 -4.14 -1.60 1.44
CA LEU A 86 -3.51 -2.90 1.32
C LEU A 86 -4.07 -3.89 2.35
N LYS A 87 -4.17 -3.47 3.63
CA LYS A 87 -4.75 -4.30 4.70
C LYS A 87 -6.21 -4.69 4.39
N MET A 88 -7.02 -3.74 3.94
CA MET A 88 -8.43 -3.99 3.61
C MET A 88 -8.59 -4.98 2.44
N LYS A 89 -7.77 -4.84 1.39
CA LYS A 89 -7.77 -5.77 0.24
C LYS A 89 -7.27 -7.17 0.62
N LEU A 90 -6.34 -7.25 1.57
CA LEU A 90 -5.68 -8.50 1.95
C LEU A 90 -6.52 -9.39 2.87
N ARG A 91 -7.26 -8.80 3.83
CA ARG A 91 -8.10 -9.54 4.78
C ARG A 91 -9.02 -10.60 4.13
N PRO A 92 -9.87 -10.26 3.15
CA PRO A 92 -10.74 -11.26 2.53
C PRO A 92 -9.95 -12.32 1.75
N LEU A 93 -8.78 -11.98 1.19
CA LEU A 93 -7.92 -12.96 0.51
C LEU A 93 -7.33 -13.97 1.50
N ILE A 94 -6.84 -13.49 2.66
CA ILE A 94 -6.32 -14.36 3.73
C ILE A 94 -7.41 -15.30 4.23
N GLU A 95 -8.62 -14.78 4.45
CA GLU A 95 -9.75 -15.58 4.92
C GLU A 95 -10.04 -16.74 3.96
N VAL A 96 -10.19 -16.44 2.68
CA VAL A 96 -10.51 -17.44 1.65
C VAL A 96 -9.35 -18.40 1.39
N MET A 97 -8.12 -17.89 1.29
CA MET A 97 -6.97 -18.69 0.84
C MET A 97 -6.37 -19.57 1.92
N PHE A 98 -6.50 -19.18 3.19
CA PHE A 98 -6.03 -19.98 4.32
C PHE A 98 -7.15 -20.65 5.12
N GLY A 99 -8.42 -20.30 4.86
CA GLY A 99 -9.57 -20.94 5.51
C GLY A 99 -9.85 -20.41 6.92
N PHE A 100 -9.61 -19.12 7.17
CA PHE A 100 -10.09 -18.49 8.40
C PHE A 100 -11.62 -18.41 8.40
N HIS A 101 -12.20 -18.42 9.60
CA HIS A 101 -13.65 -18.33 9.78
C HIS A 101 -14.03 -17.09 10.58
N SER A 102 -15.03 -16.33 10.13
CA SER A 102 -15.58 -15.15 10.82
C SER A 102 -16.47 -15.47 12.03
N SER A 103 -16.63 -16.75 12.38
CA SER A 103 -17.41 -17.18 13.55
C SER A 103 -16.78 -16.71 14.87
N GLN A 104 -17.61 -16.17 15.77
CA GLN A 104 -17.20 -15.76 17.12
C GLN A 104 -17.21 -16.92 18.14
N SER A 105 -17.43 -18.16 17.69
CA SER A 105 -17.40 -19.30 18.60
C SER A 105 -16.00 -19.53 19.16
N LYS A 106 -15.91 -19.96 20.43
CA LYS A 106 -14.61 -20.26 21.08
C LYS A 106 -13.78 -21.27 20.27
N SER A 107 -14.43 -22.24 19.62
CA SER A 107 -13.77 -23.24 18.77
C SER A 107 -13.18 -22.61 17.50
N ALA A 108 -13.93 -21.75 16.80
CA ALA A 108 -13.45 -21.06 15.61
C ALA A 108 -12.29 -20.11 15.95
N ILE A 109 -12.40 -19.34 17.04
CA ILE A 109 -11.33 -18.45 17.51
C ILE A 109 -10.05 -19.26 17.81
N LYS A 110 -10.17 -20.40 18.52
CA LYS A 110 -9.01 -21.26 18.81
C LYS A 110 -8.36 -21.79 17.53
N LYS A 111 -9.16 -22.28 16.57
CA LYS A 111 -8.67 -22.79 15.28
C LYS A 111 -7.96 -21.70 14.47
N ASN A 112 -8.56 -20.51 14.35
CA ASN A 112 -7.97 -19.38 13.64
C ASN A 112 -6.63 -18.97 14.28
N ARG A 113 -6.54 -18.90 15.62
CA ARG A 113 -5.29 -18.59 16.32
C ARG A 113 -4.21 -19.63 16.04
N SER A 114 -4.53 -20.92 16.17
CA SER A 114 -3.57 -21.99 15.87
C SER A 114 -3.09 -21.95 14.41
N LEU A 115 -3.99 -21.65 13.47
CA LEU A 115 -3.64 -21.49 12.06
C LEU A 115 -2.72 -20.28 11.85
N ALA A 116 -3.02 -19.14 12.47
CA ALA A 116 -2.19 -17.93 12.38
C ALA A 116 -0.76 -18.18 12.89
N GLU A 117 -0.60 -18.88 14.02
CA GLU A 117 0.74 -19.24 14.53
C GLU A 117 1.51 -20.11 13.53
N VAL A 118 0.89 -21.16 12.98
CA VAL A 118 1.53 -22.04 11.98
C VAL A 118 1.91 -21.29 10.70
N LEU A 119 1.08 -20.33 10.27
CA LEU A 119 1.35 -19.52 9.08
C LEU A 119 2.49 -18.53 9.32
N LYS A 120 2.59 -17.95 10.52
CA LYS A 120 3.62 -16.98 10.88
C LYS A 120 4.97 -17.64 11.16
N GLU A 121 4.98 -18.86 11.68
CA GLU A 121 6.21 -19.59 12.00
C GLU A 121 7.12 -19.70 10.77
N GLY A 122 8.32 -19.11 10.86
CA GLY A 122 9.27 -18.99 9.75
C GLY A 122 8.66 -18.45 8.45
N THR A 123 7.66 -17.56 8.53
CA THR A 123 6.97 -16.96 7.37
C THR A 123 6.35 -18.00 6.43
N ASN A 124 5.79 -19.08 6.98
CA ASN A 124 5.21 -20.18 6.20
C ASN A 124 4.21 -19.68 5.14
N PHE A 125 3.41 -18.66 5.46
CA PHE A 125 2.45 -18.04 4.54
C PHE A 125 3.04 -17.54 3.21
N ALA A 126 4.36 -17.35 3.11
CA ALA A 126 5.04 -16.87 1.92
C ALA A 126 5.46 -18.00 0.95
N PHE A 127 5.34 -19.26 1.35
CA PHE A 127 5.74 -20.40 0.53
C PHE A 127 4.58 -20.95 -0.30
N LYS A 128 4.90 -21.45 -1.51
CA LYS A 128 3.93 -22.17 -2.35
C LYS A 128 3.52 -23.50 -1.71
N HIS A 129 4.50 -24.20 -1.15
CA HIS A 129 4.31 -25.44 -0.40
C HIS A 129 4.68 -25.17 1.06
N MET A 130 3.64 -25.05 1.89
CA MET A 130 3.75 -24.80 3.32
C MET A 130 3.97 -26.11 4.08
N ALA A 131 4.87 -26.11 5.05
CA ALA A 131 5.15 -27.29 5.87
C ALA A 131 5.57 -26.86 7.28
N PRO A 132 5.36 -27.71 8.31
CA PRO A 132 5.83 -27.42 9.66
C PRO A 132 7.36 -27.33 9.71
N MET A 133 8.05 -28.31 9.12
CA MET A 133 9.51 -28.36 9.04
C MET A 133 10.01 -27.47 7.92
N GLU A 134 11.10 -26.72 8.18
CA GLU A 134 11.64 -25.75 7.23
C GLU A 134 12.19 -26.40 5.96
N GLU A 135 12.81 -27.58 6.09
CA GLU A 135 13.37 -28.36 4.98
C GLU A 135 12.34 -28.80 3.93
N ASP A 136 11.09 -28.96 4.35
CA ASP A 136 9.97 -29.35 3.47
C ASP A 136 9.28 -28.14 2.81
N ARG A 137 9.66 -26.91 3.17
CA ARG A 137 9.06 -25.69 2.60
C ARG A 137 9.66 -25.39 1.23
N HIS A 138 8.80 -25.15 0.24
CA HIS A 138 9.27 -24.88 -1.12
C HIS A 138 8.55 -23.72 -1.79
N GLY A 139 9.30 -23.01 -2.64
CA GLY A 139 8.79 -21.87 -3.39
C GLY A 139 8.56 -20.65 -2.49
N PHE A 140 9.61 -20.21 -1.79
CA PHE A 140 9.59 -18.93 -1.06
C PHE A 140 9.19 -17.79 -1.99
N LEU A 141 8.30 -16.91 -1.52
CA LEU A 141 7.68 -15.79 -2.25
C LEU A 141 6.81 -16.22 -3.46
N LYS A 142 6.52 -17.52 -3.60
CA LYS A 142 5.65 -18.07 -4.65
C LYS A 142 4.28 -18.47 -4.13
N ALA A 143 3.91 -18.10 -2.90
CA ALA A 143 2.55 -18.26 -2.40
C ALA A 143 1.56 -17.53 -3.33
N PRO A 144 0.47 -18.17 -3.79
CA PRO A 144 -0.49 -17.54 -4.71
C PRO A 144 -1.10 -16.24 -4.18
N LEU A 145 -1.18 -16.10 -2.84
CA LEU A 145 -1.67 -14.89 -2.16
C LEU A 145 -0.83 -13.66 -2.55
N ILE A 146 0.49 -13.80 -2.64
CA ILE A 146 1.41 -12.69 -2.92
C ILE A 146 1.12 -12.09 -4.30
N GLN A 147 1.07 -12.92 -5.34
CA GLN A 147 0.75 -12.43 -6.68
C GLN A 147 -0.68 -11.85 -6.74
N LYS A 148 -1.64 -12.51 -6.06
CA LYS A 148 -3.03 -12.05 -6.05
C LYS A 148 -3.16 -10.66 -5.43
N ILE A 149 -2.52 -10.40 -4.29
CA ILE A 149 -2.59 -9.08 -3.65
C ILE A 149 -1.82 -8.03 -4.45
N ILE A 150 -0.66 -8.37 -5.03
CA ILE A 150 0.09 -7.44 -5.89
C ILE A 150 -0.79 -6.98 -7.06
N ASN A 151 -1.42 -7.92 -7.76
CA ASN A 151 -2.30 -7.59 -8.88
C ASN A 151 -3.52 -6.78 -8.42
N THR A 152 -4.12 -7.13 -7.29
CA THR A 152 -5.32 -6.44 -6.76
C THR A 152 -5.00 -5.03 -6.25
N MET A 153 -3.78 -4.81 -5.74
CA MET A 153 -3.39 -3.53 -5.16
C MET A 153 -2.89 -2.54 -6.22
N TRP A 154 -2.01 -2.98 -7.13
CA TRP A 154 -1.27 -2.07 -8.02
C TRP A 154 -1.50 -2.28 -9.52
N PHE A 155 -2.21 -3.33 -9.95
CA PHE A 155 -2.33 -3.69 -11.37
C PHE A 155 -3.73 -4.16 -11.80
N ALA A 156 -4.78 -3.84 -11.04
CA ALA A 156 -6.14 -4.29 -11.35
C ALA A 156 -6.78 -3.42 -12.43
N ASN A 157 -6.51 -2.10 -12.42
CA ASN A 157 -7.12 -1.12 -13.30
C ASN A 157 -6.07 -0.22 -13.97
N LYS A 158 -6.43 0.35 -15.12
CA LYS A 158 -5.56 1.27 -15.90
C LYS A 158 -5.04 2.49 -15.14
N HIS A 159 -5.68 2.87 -14.04
CA HIS A 159 -5.30 4.02 -13.22
C HIS A 159 -4.55 3.62 -11.93
N ASP A 160 -4.33 2.33 -11.70
CA ASP A 160 -3.57 1.88 -10.54
C ASP A 160 -2.09 2.25 -10.72
N GLU A 161 -1.38 2.45 -9.62
CA GLU A 161 -0.04 3.04 -9.62
C GLU A 161 0.98 2.19 -10.39
N GLY A 162 0.84 0.86 -10.36
CA GLY A 162 1.72 -0.04 -11.11
C GLY A 162 1.56 0.04 -12.62
N ILE A 163 0.41 0.55 -13.10
CA ILE A 163 0.15 0.79 -14.53
C ILE A 163 0.53 2.21 -14.92
N MET A 164 0.19 3.20 -14.08
CA MET A 164 0.47 4.62 -14.33
C MET A 164 1.96 4.96 -14.24
N PHE A 165 2.70 4.29 -13.35
CA PHE A 165 4.11 4.57 -13.09
C PHE A 165 4.96 3.30 -13.20
N PRO A 166 5.03 2.67 -14.38
CA PRO A 166 5.76 1.42 -14.57
C PRO A 166 7.23 1.54 -14.22
N GLU A 167 7.83 2.74 -14.28
CA GLU A 167 9.21 3.00 -13.89
C GLU A 167 9.52 2.69 -12.43
N HIS A 168 8.53 2.77 -11.53
CA HIS A 168 8.71 2.45 -10.11
C HIS A 168 8.52 0.96 -9.80
N PHE A 169 7.84 0.23 -10.68
CA PHE A 169 7.40 -1.15 -10.44
C PHE A 169 8.08 -2.20 -11.34
N LYS A 170 8.99 -1.78 -12.23
CA LYS A 170 9.72 -2.67 -13.15
C LYS A 170 11.24 -2.49 -13.01
N PRO A 171 11.99 -3.50 -12.52
CA PRO A 171 11.51 -4.75 -11.93
C PRO A 171 10.70 -4.54 -10.64
N PHE A 172 9.92 -5.54 -10.20
CA PHE A 172 9.08 -5.38 -9.03
C PHE A 172 9.92 -5.11 -7.77
N PRO A 173 9.65 -4.02 -7.03
CA PRO A 173 10.55 -3.52 -6.00
C PRO A 173 10.49 -4.34 -4.73
N TYR A 174 11.67 -4.69 -4.19
CA TYR A 174 11.79 -5.41 -2.92
C TYR A 174 11.10 -4.70 -1.74
N PRO A 175 11.15 -3.36 -1.60
CA PRO A 175 10.39 -2.69 -0.53
C PRO A 175 8.88 -2.92 -0.62
N THR A 176 8.30 -2.98 -1.82
CA THR A 176 6.87 -3.30 -1.97
C THR A 176 6.58 -4.75 -1.63
N LEU A 177 7.47 -5.67 -1.99
CA LEU A 177 7.33 -7.08 -1.60
C LEU A 177 7.42 -7.26 -0.08
N ALA A 178 8.38 -6.61 0.56
CA ALA A 178 8.49 -6.59 2.03
C ALA A 178 7.23 -6.01 2.69
N LEU A 179 6.69 -4.91 2.15
CA LEU A 179 5.43 -4.32 2.62
C LEU A 179 4.27 -5.33 2.52
N VAL A 180 4.16 -6.09 1.43
CA VAL A 180 3.15 -7.14 1.28
C VAL A 180 3.31 -8.21 2.35
N LEU A 181 4.51 -8.73 2.57
CA LEU A 181 4.76 -9.75 3.59
C LEU A 181 4.44 -9.25 5.00
N THR A 182 4.85 -8.03 5.33
CA THR A 182 4.51 -7.38 6.61
C THR A 182 3.00 -7.21 6.76
N ALA A 183 2.30 -6.80 5.71
CA ALA A 183 0.84 -6.66 5.75
C ALA A 183 0.13 -8.01 5.95
N VAL A 184 0.63 -9.09 5.35
CA VAL A 184 0.13 -10.46 5.59
C VAL A 184 0.31 -10.82 7.05
N SER A 185 1.53 -10.69 7.58
CA SER A 185 1.80 -10.98 8.99
C SER A 185 0.87 -10.19 9.92
N LEU A 186 0.69 -8.88 9.67
CA LEU A 186 -0.19 -8.01 10.46
C LEU A 186 -1.68 -8.37 10.37
N CYS A 187 -2.11 -9.04 9.29
CA CYS A 187 -3.49 -9.49 9.16
C CYS A 187 -3.75 -10.84 9.84
N LEU A 188 -2.69 -11.60 10.14
CA LEU A 188 -2.76 -12.85 10.88
C LEU A 188 -2.77 -12.61 12.41
N ASP A 189 -2.34 -11.43 12.85
CA ASP A 189 -2.45 -10.94 14.24
C ASP A 189 -3.90 -10.59 14.64
#